data_AF-A0A852TVS7-F1
#
_entry.id   AF-A0A852TVS7-F1
#
_cell.length_a   1.000
_cell.length_b   1.000
_cell.length_c   1.000
_cell.angle_alpha   90.00
_cell.angle_beta   90.00
_cell.angle_gamma   90.00
#
_symmetry.space_group_name_H-M   'P 1'
#
loop_
_entity.id
_entity.type
_entity.pdbx_description
1 polymer ?
#
loop_
_entity_poly.entity_id
_entity_poly.type
_entity_poly.pdbx_seq_one_letter_code
_entity_poly.pdbx_strand_id
1 'polypeptide(L)' 'MNERITVSLPEETLADARAAVEAGQASSLSAYVAQTLQNRLDRERKAAAITDILGQSTADEIAWAKQKLGIVDGETQKAS' A
#
# COMPACT_ATOMS: atom_id res chain seq x y z
N MET A 1 10.45 16.38 -13.00
CA MET A 1 11.89 16.10 -12.84
C MET A 1 12.01 14.79 -12.09
N ASN A 2 12.88 13.87 -12.51
CA ASN A 2 13.00 12.55 -11.89
C ASN A 2 14.41 12.38 -11.35
N GLU A 3 14.51 11.84 -10.14
CA GLU A 3 15.77 11.51 -9.49
C GLU A 3 15.99 9.99 -9.55
N ARG A 4 17.21 9.55 -9.85
CA ARG A 4 17.56 8.13 -9.87
C ARG A 4 18.15 7.75 -8.53
N ILE A 5 17.54 6.76 -7.91
CA ILE A 5 18.00 6.17 -6.65
C ILE A 5 18.34 4.69 -6.86
N THR A 6 19.26 4.17 -6.07
CA THR A 6 19.55 2.74 -5.98
C THR A 6 18.90 2.19 -4.71
N VAL A 7 18.14 1.11 -4.82
CA VAL A 7 17.48 0.46 -3.70
C VAL A 7 17.81 -1.02 -3.69
N SER A 8 17.91 -1.60 -2.50
CA SER A 8 18.00 -3.05 -2.30
C SER A 8 16.63 -3.54 -1.85
N LEU A 9 16.16 -4.64 -2.43
CA LEU A 9 14.86 -5.26 -2.12
C LEU A 9 15.09 -6.71 -1.68
N PRO A 10 14.24 -7.25 -0.80
CA PRO A 10 14.22 -8.69 -0.53
C PRO A 10 14.06 -9.49 -1.82
N GLU A 11 14.68 -10.66 -1.90
CA GLU A 11 14.64 -11.50 -3.10
C GLU A 11 13.23 -11.91 -3.48
N GLU A 12 12.38 -12.23 -2.49
CA GLU A 12 10.96 -12.55 -2.69
C GLU A 12 10.21 -11.38 -3.35
N THR A 13 10.42 -10.16 -2.85
CA THR A 13 9.77 -8.95 -3.38
C THR A 13 10.23 -8.68 -4.80
N LEU A 14 11.50 -8.93 -5.10
CA LEU A 14 12.05 -8.80 -6.44
C LEU A 14 11.47 -9.85 -7.40
N ALA A 15 11.24 -11.08 -6.93
CA ALA A 15 10.62 -12.14 -7.74
C ALA A 15 9.17 -11.78 -8.10
N ASP A 16 8.37 -11.32 -7.13
CA ASP A 16 6.99 -10.88 -7.38
C ASP A 16 6.93 -9.70 -8.35
N ALA A 17 7.83 -8.72 -8.19
CA ALA A 17 7.91 -7.58 -9.09
C ALA A 17 8.31 -7.98 -10.52
N ARG A 18 9.15 -9.02 -10.69
CA ARG A 18 9.48 -9.56 -12.01
C ARG A 18 8.30 -10.27 -12.65
N ALA A 19 7.59 -11.12 -11.89
CA ALA A 19 6.40 -11.81 -12.37
C ALA A 19 5.30 -10.82 -12.82
N ALA A 20 5.12 -9.71 -12.10
CA ALA A 20 4.21 -8.63 -12.47
C ALA A 20 4.57 -7.98 -13.82
N VAL A 21 5.86 -7.73 -14.05
CA VAL A 21 6.36 -7.18 -15.33
C VAL A 21 6.16 -8.19 -16.47
N GLU A 22 6.44 -9.47 -16.24
CA GLU A 22 6.22 -10.54 -17.21
C GLU A 22 4.73 -10.70 -17.56
N ALA A 23 3.84 -10.48 -16.59
CA ALA A 23 2.39 -10.43 -16.77
C ALA A 23 1.90 -9.15 -17.47
N GLY A 24 2.80 -8.23 -17.86
CA GLY A 24 2.47 -7.01 -18.60
C GLY A 24 1.91 -5.88 -17.74
N GLN A 25 2.01 -5.96 -16.42
CA GLN A 25 1.52 -4.89 -15.52
C GLN A 25 2.37 -3.62 -15.62
N ALA A 26 3.63 -3.73 -16.04
CA ALA A 26 4.52 -2.61 -16.28
C ALA A 26 5.55 -2.94 -17.36
N SER A 27 6.13 -1.91 -17.99
CA SER A 27 7.12 -2.05 -19.08
C SER A 27 8.53 -2.42 -18.61
N SER A 28 8.82 -2.28 -17.31
CA SER A 28 10.11 -2.60 -16.71
C SER A 28 9.98 -2.68 -15.20
N LEU A 29 10.99 -3.26 -14.53
CA LEU A 29 11.03 -3.33 -13.08
C LEU A 29 11.02 -1.95 -12.41
N SER A 30 11.79 -0.99 -12.94
CA SER A 30 11.79 0.38 -12.41
C SER A 30 10.44 1.06 -12.60
N ALA A 31 9.76 0.82 -13.72
CA ALA A 31 8.41 1.34 -13.94
C ALA A 31 7.39 0.74 -12.96
N TYR A 32 7.48 -0.57 -12.70
CA TYR A 32 6.65 -1.26 -11.71
C TYR A 32 6.83 -0.68 -10.31
N VAL A 33 8.08 -0.53 -9.86
CA VAL A 33 8.41 0.04 -8.54
C VAL A 33 7.94 1.49 -8.43
N ALA A 34 8.19 2.31 -9.46
CA ALA A 34 7.75 3.70 -9.46
C ALA A 34 6.23 3.82 -9.41
N GLN A 35 5.49 3.02 -10.19
CA GLN A 35 4.03 3.02 -10.19
C GLN A 35 3.47 2.55 -8.84
N THR A 36 4.04 1.48 -8.26
CA THR A 36 3.63 0.98 -6.95
C THR A 36 3.83 2.03 -5.86
N LEU A 37 4.98 2.72 -5.87
CA LEU A 37 5.27 3.80 -4.93
C LEU A 37 4.30 4.98 -5.11
N GLN A 38 4.04 5.38 -6.35
CA GLN A 38 3.08 6.45 -6.66
C GLN A 38 1.67 6.12 -6.18
N ASN A 39 1.21 4.89 -6.42
CA ASN A 39 -0.11 4.43 -5.96
C ASN A 39 -0.21 4.43 -4.43
N ARG A 40 0.85 4.01 -3.74
CA ARG A 40 0.91 4.05 -2.28
C ARG A 40 0.83 5.48 -1.75
N LEU A 41 1.66 6.39 -2.28
CA LEU A 41 1.70 7.79 -1.85
C LEU A 41 0.41 8.54 -2.21
N ASP A 42 -0.24 8.22 -3.32
CA ASP A 42 -1.55 8.78 -3.66
C ASP A 42 -2.63 8.32 -2.66
N ARG A 43 -2.65 7.03 -2.32
CA ARG A 43 -3.57 6.50 -1.30
C ARG A 43 -3.34 7.15 0.07
N GLU A 44 -2.10 7.31 0.49
CA GLU A 44 -1.76 7.95 1.77
C GLU A 44 -2.16 9.43 1.79
N ARG A 45 -1.88 10.18 0.71
CA ARG A 45 -2.29 11.59 0.61
C ARG A 45 -3.80 11.76 0.63
N LYS A 46 -4.54 10.88 -0.05
CA LYS A 46 -6.01 10.88 0.00
C LYS A 46 -6.53 10.57 1.41
N ALA A 47 -5.95 9.59 2.09
CA ALA A 47 -6.32 9.26 3.46
C ALA A 47 -6.02 10.40 4.45
N ALA A 48 -4.87 11.07 4.28
CA ALA A 48 -4.52 12.24 5.06
C ALA A 48 -5.50 13.40 4.81
N ALA A 49 -5.82 13.71 3.55
CA ALA A 49 -6.79 14.75 3.21
C ALA A 49 -8.19 14.48 3.78
N ILE A 50 -8.63 13.22 3.82
CA ILE A 50 -9.89 12.84 4.48
C ILE A 50 -9.81 13.11 5.98
N THR A 51 -8.72 12.73 6.63
CA THR A 51 -8.50 12.99 8.07
C THR A 51 -8.45 14.48 8.37
N ASP A 52 -7.86 15.30 7.49
CA ASP A 52 -7.80 16.75 7.67
C ASP A 52 -9.19 17.40 7.60
N ILE A 53 -10.08 16.87 6.76
CA ILE A 53 -11.45 17.40 6.57
C ILE A 53 -12.39 16.90 7.66
N LEU A 54 -12.33 15.61 8.01
CA LEU A 54 -13.30 14.94 8.89
C LEU A 54 -12.82 14.78 10.33
N GLY A 55 -11.53 15.02 10.59
CA GLY A 55 -10.89 14.67 11.84
C GLY A 55 -10.52 13.18 11.92
N GLN A 56 -9.92 12.78 13.04
CA GLN A 56 -9.61 11.38 13.32
C GLN A 56 -10.88 10.59 13.62
N SER A 57 -11.02 9.40 13.02
CA SER A 57 -12.11 8.49 13.35
C SER A 57 -11.98 7.96 14.77
N THR A 58 -13.08 7.92 15.49
CA THR A 58 -13.21 7.29 16.80
C THR A 58 -13.17 5.76 16.68
N ALA A 59 -12.93 5.08 17.80
CA ALA A 59 -12.92 3.61 17.84
C ALA A 59 -14.27 3.00 17.39
N ASP A 60 -15.39 3.62 17.77
CA ASP A 60 -16.73 3.16 17.41
C ASP A 60 -17.01 3.31 15.91
N GLU A 61 -16.56 4.41 15.30
CA GLU A 61 -16.66 4.62 13.85
C GLU A 61 -15.82 3.61 13.06
N ILE A 62 -14.61 3.30 13.56
CA ILE A 62 -13.74 2.28 12.95
C ILE A 62 -14.38 0.88 13.08
N ALA A 63 -14.95 0.55 14.24
CA ALA A 63 -15.62 -0.74 14.45
C ALA A 63 -16.84 -0.90 13.54
N TRP A 64 -17.67 0.14 13.43
CA TRP A 64 -18.79 0.19 12.50
C TRP A 64 -18.33 0.03 11.04
N ALA A 65 -17.26 0.73 10.64
CA ALA A 65 -16.73 0.65 9.27
C ALA A 65 -16.19 -0.76 8.96
N LYS A 66 -15.44 -1.38 9.87
CA LYS A 66 -14.94 -2.76 9.73
C LYS A 66 -16.09 -3.75 9.53
N GLN A 67 -17.15 -3.64 10.33
CA GLN A 67 -18.34 -4.48 10.19
C GLN A 67 -18.99 -4.30 8.80
N LYS A 68 -19.15 -3.06 8.33
CA LYS A 68 -19.77 -2.77 7.03
C LYS A 68 -18.94 -3.22 5.84
N LEU A 69 -17.62 -3.16 5.96
CA LEU A 69 -16.68 -3.59 4.91
C LEU A 69 -16.39 -5.10 4.94
N GLY A 70 -16.95 -5.84 5.90
CA GLY A 70 -16.70 -7.27 6.05
C GLY A 70 -15.26 -7.60 6.45
N ILE A 71 -14.55 -6.65 7.07
CA ILE A 71 -13.19 -6.86 7.55
C ILE A 71 -13.29 -7.53 8.92
N VAL A 72 -13.04 -8.83 8.97
CA VAL A 72 -12.76 -9.56 10.21
C VAL A 72 -11.30 -9.32 10.57
N ASP A 73 -11.02 -8.79 11.76
CA ASP A 73 -9.65 -8.66 12.26
C ASP A 73 -9.02 -10.06 12.32
N GLY A 74 -8.18 -10.37 11.34
CA GLY A 74 -7.38 -11.58 11.33
C GLY A 74 -6.31 -11.48 12.41
N GLU A 75 -6.51 -12.26 13.47
CA GLU A 75 -5.54 -12.73 14.46
C GLU A 75 -4.35 -11.81 14.75
N THR A 76 -4.43 -11.19 15.92
CA THR A 76 -3.32 -10.91 16.84
C THR A 76 -2.12 -11.81 16.54
N GLN A 77 -1.08 -11.20 15.98
CA GLN A 77 0.27 -11.75 15.91
C GLN A 77 0.64 -12.25 17.31
N LYS A 78 0.72 -13.58 17.48
CA LYS A 78 1.23 -14.21 18.70
C LYS A 78 2.62 -13.63 18.98
N ALA A 79 2.73 -12.92 20.10
CA ALA A 79 4.00 -12.63 20.73
C ALA A 79 4.68 -13.95 21.08
N SER A 80 5.92 -14.11 20.63
CA SER A 80 6.93 -15.01 21.21
C SER A 80 7.69 -14.27 22.28
#